data_AF-A0A2M8DGZ5-F1
#
_entry.id   AF-A0A2M8DGZ5-F1
#
_cell.length_a   1.000
_cell.length_b   1.000
_cell.length_c   1.000
_cell.angle_alpha   90.00
_cell.angle_beta   90.00
_cell.angle_gamma   90.00
#
_symmetry.space_group_name_H-M   'P 1'
#
loop_
_entity.id
_entity.type
_entity.pdbx_description
1 polymer ?
#
loop_
_entity_poly.entity_id
_entity_poly.type
_entity_poly.pdbx_seq_one_letter_code
_entity_poly.pdbx_strand_id
1 'polypeptide(L)'
;MQGHLTPLHPHRLCSFLPPSSLPHARHPLSRRGADRGGAASCRGCGAGGGGGWGGGGDRRGGGGGGAAPSRRGGGGAPGAGAPRAPPCPATAGDPGPPRSARPGCAAGSGGHPAPGPGGGAVSVAERAGALLAEVARYRAESCAAILAAAREEVAGYVAHAHAEALHRFHAGAAETRKRAAERLRAAEAAVAAVARQRAQEVEWAVVARGRATLAASLAARWATVATRSRWLAWAAESAAARLEGGEWTLAHPVGWATAEWAAAVAELPVSVATPRFVADLQIVGGVRITAAGATVDATVAGLLGHGDWIGGRLLALTLAGGEGKR
;
A
#
# COMPACT_ATOMS: atom_id res chain seq x y z
N MET A 1 25.18 -20.70 -80.72
CA MET A 1 26.06 -20.02 -79.74
C MET A 1 25.59 -20.37 -78.36
N GLN A 2 26.39 -21.15 -77.64
CA GLN A 2 26.11 -21.71 -76.32
C GLN A 2 26.43 -20.64 -75.27
N GLY A 3 25.46 -20.33 -74.40
CA GLY A 3 25.64 -19.46 -73.24
C GLY A 3 25.80 -20.31 -71.98
N HIS A 4 27.02 -20.36 -71.45
CA HIS A 4 27.36 -21.01 -70.18
C HIS A 4 26.83 -20.18 -69.00
N LEU A 5 26.09 -20.84 -68.10
CA LEU A 5 25.75 -20.33 -66.77
C LEU A 5 26.72 -20.94 -65.75
N THR A 6 27.46 -20.06 -65.06
CA THR A 6 28.34 -20.40 -63.93
C THR A 6 27.56 -20.26 -62.62
N PRO A 7 27.70 -21.19 -61.65
CA PRO A 7 26.99 -21.11 -60.36
C PRO A 7 27.76 -20.30 -59.31
N LEU A 8 27.05 -19.46 -58.56
CA LEU A 8 27.56 -18.75 -57.39
C LEU A 8 27.41 -19.61 -56.12
N HIS A 9 28.52 -19.70 -55.39
CA HIS A 9 28.68 -20.36 -54.08
C HIS A 9 27.91 -19.64 -52.94
N PRO A 10 27.47 -20.38 -51.89
CA PRO A 10 26.88 -19.78 -50.69
C PRO A 10 27.95 -19.39 -49.65
N HIS A 11 27.90 -18.13 -49.20
CA HIS A 11 28.67 -17.66 -48.05
C HIS A 11 28.02 -18.07 -46.72
N ARG A 12 28.83 -18.74 -45.89
CA ARG A 12 28.67 -18.85 -44.43
C ARG A 12 28.71 -17.46 -43.79
N LEU A 13 27.82 -17.19 -42.83
CA LEU A 13 28.07 -16.20 -41.78
C LEU A 13 27.71 -16.77 -40.41
N CYS A 14 28.75 -16.85 -39.58
CA CYS A 14 28.73 -17.08 -38.16
C CYS A 14 28.29 -15.82 -37.40
N SER A 15 27.65 -16.07 -36.24
CA SER A 15 27.83 -15.37 -34.95
C SER A 15 27.67 -13.85 -34.87
N PHE A 16 26.67 -13.38 -34.11
CA PHE A 16 26.83 -12.23 -33.21
C PHE A 16 25.84 -12.32 -32.03
N LEU A 17 26.36 -12.69 -30.86
CA LEU A 17 25.72 -12.57 -29.54
C LEU A 17 26.18 -11.24 -28.91
N PRO A 18 25.32 -10.44 -28.26
CA PRO A 18 25.76 -9.30 -27.49
C PRO A 18 26.12 -9.69 -26.03
N PRO A 19 27.12 -9.03 -25.41
CA PRO A 19 27.55 -9.31 -24.04
C PRO A 19 26.70 -8.58 -22.99
N SER A 20 26.35 -9.34 -21.94
CA SER A 20 25.79 -8.86 -20.67
C SER A 20 26.82 -8.02 -19.91
N SER A 21 26.50 -6.75 -19.65
CA SER A 21 27.30 -5.86 -18.80
C SER A 21 26.55 -5.59 -17.49
N LEU A 22 26.97 -6.27 -16.42
CA LEU A 22 26.63 -5.94 -15.03
C LEU A 22 27.70 -4.99 -14.48
N PRO A 23 27.33 -3.90 -13.79
CA PRO A 23 28.26 -3.21 -12.91
C PRO A 23 28.13 -3.71 -11.46
N HIS A 24 29.24 -4.26 -10.96
CA HIS A 24 29.57 -4.39 -9.54
C HIS A 24 29.55 -3.01 -8.86
N ALA A 25 28.70 -2.82 -7.86
CA ALA A 25 28.86 -1.75 -6.87
C ALA A 25 29.61 -2.30 -5.65
N ARG A 26 30.87 -1.89 -5.50
CA ARG A 26 31.70 -2.12 -4.32
C ARG A 26 31.32 -1.14 -3.21
N HIS A 27 31.25 -1.65 -1.98
CA HIS A 27 31.33 -0.90 -0.73
C HIS A 27 32.57 0.01 -0.67
N PRO A 28 32.46 1.12 0.07
CA PRO A 28 33.52 1.47 1.00
C PRO A 28 33.02 1.55 2.45
N LEU A 29 33.71 0.82 3.32
CA LEU A 29 33.82 1.11 4.74
C LEU A 29 34.76 2.30 4.91
N SER A 30 34.38 3.31 5.71
CA SER A 30 35.36 4.12 6.43
C SER A 30 34.78 4.62 7.75
N ARG A 31 35.54 4.34 8.81
CA ARG A 31 35.36 4.73 10.21
C ARG A 31 35.89 6.13 10.47
N ARG A 32 35.25 6.82 11.42
CA ARG A 32 35.77 7.71 12.50
C ARG A 32 34.61 8.68 12.84
N GLY A 33 34.19 8.92 14.07
CA GLY A 33 34.84 8.74 15.36
C GLY A 33 34.74 10.06 16.13
N ALA A 34 34.02 10.01 17.26
CA ALA A 34 34.15 10.83 18.46
C ALA A 34 33.60 12.28 18.51
N ASP A 35 32.73 12.44 19.53
CA ASP A 35 32.80 13.43 20.60
C ASP A 35 32.05 14.79 20.55
N ARG A 36 31.06 14.83 21.46
CA ARG A 36 30.76 15.84 22.50
C ARG A 36 30.14 17.19 22.11
N GLY A 37 28.93 17.38 22.65
CA GLY A 37 28.72 18.41 23.67
C GLY A 37 27.85 19.60 23.28
N GLY A 38 26.87 19.92 24.13
CA GLY A 38 26.51 21.33 24.39
C GLY A 38 25.05 21.74 24.14
N ALA A 39 24.25 21.63 25.19
CA ALA A 39 23.37 22.67 25.76
C ALA A 39 22.41 23.51 24.87
N ALA A 40 21.12 23.39 25.24
CA ALA A 40 20.19 24.46 25.60
C ALA A 40 20.14 25.76 24.77
N SER A 41 18.97 26.06 24.21
CA SER A 41 18.21 27.24 24.67
C SER A 41 16.72 27.14 24.33
N CYS A 42 15.92 27.48 25.33
CA CYS A 42 14.50 27.80 25.23
C CYS A 42 14.37 29.30 24.95
N ARG A 43 13.46 29.70 24.05
CA ARG A 43 12.54 30.87 24.14
C ARG A 43 12.06 31.28 22.75
N GLY A 44 10.76 31.55 22.64
CA GLY A 44 10.19 32.20 21.46
C GLY A 44 8.69 32.03 21.31
N CYS A 45 7.91 32.43 22.33
CA CYS A 45 6.51 32.79 22.14
C CYS A 45 6.42 34.15 21.43
N GLY A 46 5.46 34.32 20.53
CA GLY A 46 5.10 35.59 19.89
C GLY A 46 4.41 35.33 18.54
N ALA A 47 3.09 35.18 18.49
CA ALA A 47 2.08 36.24 18.42
C ALA A 47 1.92 36.88 17.02
N GLY A 48 0.70 36.79 16.49
CA GLY A 48 0.07 37.90 15.75
C GLY A 48 0.03 37.80 14.22
N GLY A 49 -1.19 37.82 13.66
CA GLY A 49 -1.50 38.10 12.26
C GLY A 49 -2.44 37.01 11.69
N GLY A 50 -3.74 37.21 11.46
CA GLY A 50 -4.48 38.44 11.20
C GLY A 50 -4.78 38.54 9.69
N GLY A 51 -6.04 38.30 9.31
CA GLY A 51 -6.59 38.43 7.95
C GLY A 51 -7.06 37.08 7.40
N GLY A 52 -8.32 36.83 7.03
CA GLY A 52 -9.44 37.71 6.72
C GLY A 52 -9.87 37.48 5.27
N TRP A 53 -11.19 37.29 5.07
CA TRP A 53 -11.93 37.28 3.78
C TRP A 53 -11.68 36.06 2.88
N GLY A 54 -12.64 35.39 2.25
CA GLY A 54 -14.08 35.57 2.05
C GLY A 54 -14.53 34.69 0.86
N GLY A 55 -15.82 34.36 0.78
CA GLY A 55 -16.50 33.74 -0.38
C GLY A 55 -16.73 32.22 -0.26
N GLY A 56 -17.93 31.65 -0.34
CA GLY A 56 -19.21 32.15 -0.86
C GLY A 56 -19.60 31.37 -2.13
N GLY A 57 -20.65 30.53 -2.05
CA GLY A 57 -21.35 29.87 -3.18
C GLY A 57 -20.66 28.59 -3.70
N ASP A 58 -21.33 27.51 -4.08
CA ASP A 58 -22.75 27.26 -4.30
C ASP A 58 -23.04 25.75 -4.24
N ARG A 59 -24.27 25.43 -3.81
CA ARG A 59 -24.86 24.09 -3.85
C ARG A 59 -25.66 23.93 -5.14
N ARG A 60 -25.33 22.93 -5.96
CA ARG A 60 -26.25 22.12 -6.82
C ARG A 60 -25.55 20.77 -7.01
N GLY A 61 -26.14 19.59 -6.82
CA GLY A 61 -27.53 19.18 -6.96
C GLY A 61 -27.62 18.24 -8.18
N GLY A 62 -27.59 16.92 -7.93
CA GLY A 62 -27.80 15.86 -8.94
C GLY A 62 -27.03 14.59 -8.56
N GLY A 63 -27.61 13.44 -8.21
CA GLY A 63 -28.96 12.95 -8.46
C GLY A 63 -28.91 11.77 -9.44
N GLY A 64 -28.68 10.56 -8.91
CA GLY A 64 -28.73 9.29 -9.64
C GLY A 64 -27.99 8.23 -8.81
N GLY A 65 -28.60 7.22 -8.19
CA GLY A 65 -29.83 6.52 -8.54
C GLY A 65 -29.46 5.19 -9.20
N GLY A 66 -28.97 4.22 -8.42
CA GLY A 66 -28.58 2.90 -8.90
C GLY A 66 -28.48 1.90 -7.75
N ALA A 67 -29.51 1.06 -7.65
CA ALA A 67 -29.78 0.14 -6.55
C ALA A 67 -28.76 -1.01 -6.44
N ALA A 68 -28.37 -1.32 -5.21
CA ALA A 68 -27.74 -2.57 -4.83
C ALA A 68 -28.79 -3.53 -4.23
N PRO A 69 -28.74 -4.84 -4.51
CA PRO A 69 -29.56 -5.81 -3.80
C PRO A 69 -28.93 -6.19 -2.45
N SER A 70 -29.79 -6.23 -1.45
CA SER A 70 -29.55 -6.73 -0.10
C SER A 70 -29.21 -8.23 -0.08
N ARG A 71 -28.17 -8.62 0.67
CA ARG A 71 -28.18 -9.88 1.42
C ARG A 71 -27.65 -9.69 2.84
N ARG A 72 -28.49 -10.15 3.76
CA ARG A 72 -28.32 -10.28 5.21
C ARG A 72 -27.35 -11.40 5.57
N GLY A 73 -26.77 -11.25 6.76
CA GLY A 73 -26.08 -12.28 7.55
C GLY A 73 -24.65 -11.86 7.81
N GLY A 74 -24.24 -11.33 8.97
CA GLY A 74 -24.68 -11.63 10.33
C GLY A 74 -23.52 -12.37 11.02
N GLY A 75 -22.68 -11.64 11.75
CA GLY A 75 -21.51 -12.21 12.45
C GLY A 75 -20.75 -11.14 13.21
N GLY A 76 -20.99 -11.05 14.52
CA GLY A 76 -20.57 -9.98 15.41
C GLY A 76 -19.06 -9.71 15.50
N ALA A 77 -18.74 -8.43 15.67
CA ALA A 77 -17.47 -7.95 16.22
C ALA A 77 -17.81 -6.99 17.38
N PRO A 78 -17.21 -7.15 18.58
CA PRO A 78 -17.43 -6.21 19.67
C PRO A 78 -16.39 -5.08 19.65
N GLY A 79 -16.89 -3.86 19.86
CA GLY A 79 -16.26 -2.91 20.77
C GLY A 79 -15.09 -2.08 20.25
N ALA A 80 -15.38 -1.06 19.45
CA ALA A 80 -14.50 0.11 19.34
C ALA A 80 -14.60 0.94 20.64
N GLY A 81 -13.62 0.77 21.53
CA GLY A 81 -13.41 1.65 22.68
C GLY A 81 -12.84 2.99 22.22
N ALA A 82 -13.54 4.06 22.55
CA ALA A 82 -13.10 5.45 22.38
C ALA A 82 -11.80 5.72 23.18
N PRO A 83 -10.96 6.68 22.74
CA PRO A 83 -9.72 7.03 23.42
C PRO A 83 -10.03 7.74 24.76
N ARG A 84 -9.56 7.16 25.86
CA ARG A 84 -9.55 7.82 27.17
C ARG A 84 -8.57 8.99 27.15
N ALA A 85 -9.06 10.15 27.57
CA ALA A 85 -8.30 11.36 27.86
C ALA A 85 -7.16 11.09 28.88
N PRO A 86 -6.07 11.87 28.85
CA PRO A 86 -5.04 11.81 29.88
C PRO A 86 -5.58 12.36 31.21
N PRO A 87 -5.29 11.72 32.37
CA PRO A 87 -5.63 12.31 33.64
C PRO A 87 -4.74 13.53 33.93
N CYS A 88 -5.36 14.59 34.41
CA CYS A 88 -4.70 15.74 35.02
C CYS A 88 -3.84 15.31 36.23
N PRO A 89 -2.76 16.03 36.54
CA PRO A 89 -2.00 15.82 37.76
C PRO A 89 -2.83 16.29 38.96
N ALA A 90 -3.21 15.35 39.83
CA ALA A 90 -3.78 15.66 41.13
C ALA A 90 -2.69 16.29 42.02
N THR A 91 -2.97 17.50 42.45
CA THR A 91 -2.27 18.26 43.49
C THR A 91 -2.23 17.53 44.82
N ALA A 92 -1.04 17.49 45.41
CA ALA A 92 -0.72 17.58 46.83
C ALA A 92 -1.82 17.13 47.82
N GLY A 93 -1.76 15.86 48.21
CA GLY A 93 -2.32 15.36 49.47
C GLY A 93 -1.17 14.89 50.35
N ASP A 94 -0.88 15.68 51.36
CA ASP A 94 0.13 15.50 52.40
C ASP A 94 -0.08 14.16 53.16
N PRO A 95 0.85 13.18 53.11
CA PRO A 95 0.81 12.05 54.03
C PRO A 95 1.45 12.46 55.35
N GLY A 96 0.59 12.80 56.32
CA GLY A 96 0.98 13.01 57.71
C GLY A 96 1.79 11.82 58.28
N PRO A 97 2.62 12.07 59.31
CA PRO A 97 3.56 11.09 59.83
C PRO A 97 2.85 9.86 60.45
N PRO A 98 3.43 8.65 60.36
CA PRO A 98 2.88 7.49 61.01
C PRO A 98 2.94 7.65 62.54
N ARG A 99 1.75 7.56 63.14
CA ARG A 99 1.53 7.50 64.59
C ARG A 99 2.28 6.31 65.18
N SER A 100 3.09 6.60 66.18
CA SER A 100 3.73 5.67 67.09
C SER A 100 2.78 4.56 67.55
N ALA A 101 3.04 3.33 67.11
CA ALA A 101 2.41 2.14 67.66
C ALA A 101 2.93 1.90 69.09
N ARG A 102 1.99 1.85 70.04
CA ARG A 102 2.22 1.45 71.42
C ARG A 102 2.66 -0.03 71.48
N PRO A 103 3.67 -0.40 72.28
CA PRO A 103 3.93 -1.80 72.61
C PRO A 103 2.86 -2.29 73.59
N GLY A 104 2.27 -3.44 73.29
CA GLY A 104 1.30 -4.13 74.13
C GLY A 104 1.95 -4.66 75.42
N CYS A 105 1.23 -4.48 76.52
CA CYS A 105 1.50 -5.09 77.81
C CYS A 105 1.20 -6.60 77.74
N ALA A 106 2.17 -7.44 78.10
CA ALA A 106 1.92 -8.81 78.52
C ALA A 106 2.70 -9.06 79.82
N ALA A 107 1.96 -9.49 80.83
CA ALA A 107 2.39 -9.75 82.20
C ALA A 107 3.04 -11.14 82.36
N GLY A 108 3.86 -11.27 83.40
CA GLY A 108 4.40 -12.55 83.91
C GLY A 108 5.83 -12.38 84.45
N SER A 109 6.03 -11.82 85.64
CA SER A 109 6.03 -12.47 86.96
C SER A 109 7.34 -13.18 87.34
N GLY A 110 7.98 -12.68 88.41
CA GLY A 110 8.71 -13.52 89.38
C GLY A 110 10.21 -13.27 89.51
N GLY A 111 10.64 -12.72 90.66
CA GLY A 111 12.02 -12.85 91.15
C GLY A 111 12.64 -11.58 91.74
N HIS A 112 12.20 -11.15 92.93
CA HIS A 112 12.93 -10.20 93.78
C HIS A 112 14.05 -10.93 94.55
N PRO A 113 15.29 -10.42 94.56
CA PRO A 113 16.18 -10.56 95.70
C PRO A 113 16.19 -9.29 96.57
N ALA A 114 16.40 -9.49 97.87
CA ALA A 114 16.31 -8.51 98.94
C ALA A 114 17.36 -7.37 98.88
N PRO A 115 17.07 -6.18 99.46
CA PRO A 115 17.99 -5.05 99.45
C PRO A 115 19.00 -5.14 100.61
N GLY A 116 20.29 -5.13 100.29
CA GLY A 116 21.36 -4.86 101.24
C GLY A 116 21.50 -3.34 101.52
N PRO A 117 21.82 -2.92 102.75
CA PRO A 117 21.88 -1.51 103.13
C PRO A 117 23.26 -0.92 102.79
N GLY A 118 23.27 0.20 102.06
CA GLY A 118 24.50 0.89 101.67
C GLY A 118 24.22 2.24 101.00
N GLY A 119 23.57 3.14 101.74
CA GLY A 119 23.36 4.52 101.31
C GLY A 119 24.67 5.33 101.33
N GLY A 120 25.41 5.31 100.21
CA GLY A 120 26.39 6.34 99.88
C GLY A 120 25.70 7.44 99.08
N ALA A 121 25.76 8.69 99.55
CA ALA A 121 25.21 9.82 98.81
C ALA A 121 25.92 9.94 97.44
N VAL A 122 25.25 9.51 96.36
CA VAL A 122 25.75 9.64 94.99
C VAL A 122 26.13 11.10 94.75
N SER A 123 27.42 11.32 94.49
CA SER A 123 27.97 12.66 94.33
C SER A 123 27.26 13.37 93.17
N VAL A 124 27.14 14.70 93.24
CA VAL A 124 26.52 15.49 92.16
C VAL A 124 27.26 15.25 90.83
N ALA A 125 28.57 15.03 90.88
CA ALA A 125 29.39 14.71 89.71
C ALA A 125 29.00 13.37 89.06
N GLU A 126 28.69 12.35 89.85
CA GLU A 126 28.31 11.03 89.36
C GLU A 126 26.89 11.02 88.76
N ARG A 127 25.96 11.76 89.36
CA ARG A 127 24.64 12.04 88.76
C ARG A 127 24.74 12.84 87.46
N ALA A 128 25.60 13.85 87.42
CA ALA A 128 25.86 14.62 86.21
C ALA A 128 26.48 13.74 85.10
N GLY A 129 27.41 12.85 85.46
CA GLY A 129 28.01 11.86 84.54
C GLY A 129 26.98 10.91 83.95
N ALA A 130 26.05 10.38 84.77
CA ALA A 130 24.98 9.51 84.31
C ALA A 130 24.02 10.22 83.33
N LEU A 131 23.66 11.49 83.60
CA LEU A 131 22.83 12.30 82.71
C LEU A 131 23.54 12.58 81.38
N LEU A 132 24.83 12.89 81.40
CA LEU A 132 25.62 13.10 80.18
C LEU A 132 25.71 11.81 79.35
N ALA A 133 25.87 10.65 79.99
CA ALA A 133 25.87 9.36 79.31
C ALA A 133 24.52 9.06 78.65
N GLU A 134 23.41 9.36 79.34
CA GLU A 134 22.06 9.20 78.80
C GLU A 134 21.82 10.11 77.59
N VAL A 135 22.20 11.39 77.68
CA VAL A 135 22.10 12.34 76.56
C VAL A 135 22.96 11.89 75.38
N ALA A 136 24.17 11.38 75.63
CA ALA A 136 25.04 10.86 74.57
C ALA A 136 24.42 9.64 73.87
N ARG A 137 23.83 8.70 74.63
CA ARG A 137 23.11 7.56 74.09
C ARG A 137 21.91 8.00 73.24
N TYR A 138 21.08 8.88 73.78
CA TYR A 138 19.93 9.42 73.06
C TYR A 138 20.34 10.12 71.76
N ARG A 139 21.44 10.89 71.77
CA ARG A 139 21.98 11.52 70.55
C ARG A 139 22.45 10.50 69.53
N ALA A 140 23.18 9.45 69.96
CA ALA A 140 23.65 8.41 69.07
C ALA A 140 22.47 7.66 68.41
N GLU A 141 21.45 7.30 69.20
CA GLU A 141 20.22 6.67 68.71
C GLU A 141 19.46 7.58 67.74
N SER A 142 19.32 8.86 68.07
CA SER A 142 18.66 9.85 67.20
C SER A 142 19.39 10.04 65.88
N CYS A 143 20.73 10.17 65.91
CA CYS A 143 21.55 10.26 64.70
C CYS A 143 21.43 8.99 63.85
N ALA A 144 21.47 7.81 64.48
CA ALA A 144 21.31 6.54 63.78
C ALA A 144 19.93 6.44 63.10
N ALA A 145 18.87 6.87 63.78
CA ALA A 145 17.52 6.90 63.23
C ALA A 145 17.39 7.84 62.04
N ILE A 146 17.94 9.07 62.13
CA ILE A 146 17.93 10.04 61.02
C ILE A 146 18.71 9.49 59.81
N LEU A 147 19.89 8.91 60.04
CA LEU A 147 20.69 8.33 58.97
C LEU A 147 20.01 7.12 58.32
N ALA A 148 19.34 6.27 59.10
CA ALA A 148 18.57 5.14 58.57
C ALA A 148 17.42 5.64 57.69
N ALA A 149 16.65 6.61 58.17
CA ALA A 149 15.56 7.23 57.41
C ALA A 149 16.06 7.89 56.11
N ALA A 150 17.16 8.65 56.17
CA ALA A 150 17.73 9.28 54.99
C ALA A 150 18.23 8.25 53.95
N ARG A 151 18.80 7.13 54.39
CA ARG A 151 19.23 6.04 53.50
C ARG A 151 18.05 5.36 52.82
N GLU A 152 16.98 5.13 53.55
CA GLU A 152 15.74 4.58 53.00
C GLU A 152 15.12 5.52 51.97
N GLU A 153 15.07 6.82 52.27
CA GLU A 153 14.56 7.84 51.35
C GLU A 153 15.39 7.90 50.06
N VAL A 154 16.72 7.94 50.17
CA VAL A 154 17.64 7.91 49.01
C VAL A 154 17.46 6.63 48.19
N ALA A 155 17.34 5.46 48.84
CA ALA A 155 17.09 4.21 48.15
C ALA A 155 15.76 4.24 47.39
N GLY A 156 14.72 4.83 47.98
CA GLY A 156 13.42 5.07 47.33
C GLY A 156 13.53 5.95 46.07
N TYR A 157 14.23 7.08 46.16
CA TYR A 157 14.44 7.96 45.01
C TYR A 157 15.21 7.27 43.88
N VAL A 158 16.27 6.52 44.20
CA VAL A 158 17.07 5.79 43.21
C VAL A 158 16.22 4.71 42.53
N ALA A 159 15.46 3.93 43.30
CA ALA A 159 14.58 2.91 42.75
C ALA A 159 13.51 3.51 41.82
N HIS A 160 12.91 4.63 42.23
CA HIS A 160 11.94 5.36 41.41
C HIS A 160 12.55 5.87 40.10
N ALA A 161 13.71 6.52 40.17
CA ALA A 161 14.41 7.04 39.00
C ALA A 161 14.81 5.92 38.02
N HIS A 162 15.25 4.76 38.52
CA HIS A 162 15.53 3.59 37.70
C HIS A 162 14.27 3.04 37.02
N ALA A 163 13.17 2.92 37.76
CA ALA A 163 11.89 2.45 37.21
C ALA A 163 11.40 3.39 36.09
N GLU A 164 11.50 4.70 36.29
CA GLU A 164 11.13 5.69 35.27
C GLU A 164 12.05 5.63 34.05
N ALA A 165 13.36 5.49 34.25
CA ALA A 165 14.32 5.34 33.15
C ALA A 165 14.05 4.10 32.29
N LEU A 166 13.77 2.96 32.93
CA LEU A 166 13.39 1.72 32.24
C LEU A 166 12.07 1.88 31.49
N HIS A 167 11.07 2.49 32.12
CA HIS A 167 9.79 2.76 31.46
C HIS A 167 9.97 3.58 30.18
N ARG A 168 10.72 4.69 30.26
CA ARG A 168 11.03 5.55 29.09
C ARG A 168 11.80 4.80 28.01
N PHE A 169 12.78 3.98 28.40
CA PHE A 169 13.54 3.16 27.46
C PHE A 169 12.63 2.15 26.73
N HIS A 170 11.78 1.43 27.46
CA HIS A 170 10.86 0.46 26.86
C HIS A 170 9.84 1.13 25.94
N ALA A 171 9.30 2.29 26.35
CA ALA A 171 8.41 3.08 25.51
C ALA A 171 9.10 3.52 24.21
N GLY A 172 10.33 4.03 24.28
CA GLY A 172 11.11 4.42 23.12
C GLY A 172 11.46 3.24 22.21
N ALA A 173 11.80 2.09 22.79
CA ALA A 173 12.07 0.86 22.04
C ALA A 173 10.81 0.34 21.33
N ALA A 174 9.65 0.37 22.00
CA ALA A 174 8.37 -0.02 21.40
C ALA A 174 7.99 0.89 20.23
N GLU A 175 8.13 2.20 20.38
CA GLU A 175 7.86 3.17 19.32
C GLU A 175 8.81 2.99 18.13
N THR A 176 10.09 2.73 18.38
CA THR A 176 11.06 2.46 17.32
C THR A 176 10.70 1.20 16.53
N ARG A 177 10.32 0.12 17.23
CA ARG A 177 9.86 -1.12 16.58
C ARG A 177 8.59 -0.88 15.78
N LYS A 178 7.65 -0.10 16.31
CA LYS A 178 6.41 0.26 15.60
C LYS A 178 6.73 0.98 14.29
N ARG A 179 7.57 2.03 14.32
CA ARG A 179 8.00 2.75 13.12
C ARG A 179 8.73 1.86 12.12
N ALA A 180 9.58 0.96 12.60
CA ALA A 180 10.27 0.01 11.73
C ALA A 180 9.28 -0.94 11.04
N ALA A 181 8.31 -1.47 11.77
CA ALA A 181 7.26 -2.33 11.23
C ALA A 181 6.36 -1.60 10.22
N GLU A 182 6.04 -0.32 10.45
CA GLU A 182 5.30 0.52 9.51
C GLU A 182 6.08 0.75 8.21
N ARG A 183 7.38 1.05 8.31
CA ARG A 183 8.26 1.19 7.12
C ARG A 183 8.37 -0.11 6.34
N LEU A 184 8.49 -1.24 7.02
CA LEU A 184 8.54 -2.56 6.38
C LEU A 184 7.23 -2.84 5.62
N ARG A 185 6.07 -2.65 6.28
CA ARG A 185 4.76 -2.81 5.63
C ARG A 185 4.59 -1.90 4.41
N ALA A 186 5.04 -0.65 4.50
CA ALA A 186 5.00 0.28 3.36
C ALA A 186 5.89 -0.19 2.20
N ALA A 187 7.10 -0.67 2.49
CA ALA A 187 8.02 -1.21 1.49
C ALA A 187 7.46 -2.47 0.80
N GLU A 188 6.90 -3.40 1.57
CA GLU A 188 6.24 -4.60 1.04
C GLU A 188 5.05 -4.24 0.14
N ALA A 189 4.22 -3.30 0.57
CA ALA A 189 3.10 -2.82 -0.25
C ALA A 189 3.56 -2.18 -1.57
N ALA A 190 4.66 -1.42 -1.54
CA ALA A 190 5.25 -0.83 -2.74
C ALA A 190 5.78 -1.91 -3.70
N VAL A 191 6.50 -2.92 -3.19
CA VAL A 191 6.97 -4.06 -4.00
C VAL A 191 5.80 -4.82 -4.62
N ALA A 192 4.75 -5.10 -3.84
CA ALA A 192 3.56 -5.77 -4.34
C ALA A 192 2.82 -4.94 -5.40
N ALA A 193 2.77 -3.62 -5.26
CA ALA A 193 2.18 -2.73 -6.26
C ALA A 193 2.97 -2.75 -7.58
N VAL A 194 4.30 -2.67 -7.53
CA VAL A 194 5.16 -2.78 -8.71
C VAL A 194 5.00 -4.15 -9.38
N ALA A 195 4.90 -5.23 -8.61
CA ALA A 195 4.70 -6.57 -9.15
C ALA A 195 3.36 -6.68 -9.91
N ARG A 196 2.26 -6.16 -9.34
CA ARG A 196 0.95 -6.11 -10.01
C ARG A 196 1.00 -5.27 -11.29
N GLN A 197 1.65 -4.12 -11.27
CA GLN A 197 1.78 -3.26 -12.44
C GLN A 197 2.53 -3.97 -13.58
N ARG A 198 3.65 -4.63 -13.28
CA ARG A 198 4.40 -5.41 -14.28
C ARG A 198 3.59 -6.57 -14.86
N ALA A 199 2.82 -7.27 -14.02
CA ALA A 199 1.94 -8.34 -14.49
C ALA A 199 0.90 -7.80 -15.48
N GLN A 200 0.27 -6.67 -15.17
CA GLN A 200 -0.66 -5.99 -16.06
C GLN A 200 0.03 -5.57 -17.37
N GLU A 201 1.21 -4.97 -17.31
CA GLU A 201 1.96 -4.58 -18.52
C GLU A 201 2.26 -5.78 -19.44
N VAL A 202 2.62 -6.92 -18.87
CA VAL A 202 2.85 -8.17 -19.63
C VAL A 202 1.55 -8.66 -20.27
N GLU A 203 0.44 -8.69 -19.54
CA GLU A 203 -0.88 -9.08 -20.08
C GLU A 203 -1.31 -8.17 -21.22
N TRP A 204 -1.16 -6.85 -21.05
CA TRP A 204 -1.48 -5.86 -22.07
C TRP A 204 -0.59 -5.99 -23.31
N ALA A 205 0.70 -6.28 -23.13
CA ALA A 205 1.62 -6.54 -24.23
C ALA A 205 1.21 -7.79 -25.04
N VAL A 206 0.77 -8.85 -24.36
CA VAL A 206 0.25 -10.07 -25.01
C VAL A 206 -1.00 -9.75 -25.82
N VAL A 207 -1.96 -9.02 -25.25
CA VAL A 207 -3.18 -8.59 -25.95
C VAL A 207 -2.85 -7.72 -27.16
N ALA A 208 -1.97 -6.73 -27.00
CA ALA A 208 -1.57 -5.82 -28.07
C ALA A 208 -0.94 -6.59 -29.25
N ARG A 209 -0.02 -7.51 -28.96
CA ARG A 209 0.59 -8.38 -29.98
C ARG A 209 -0.43 -9.30 -30.64
N GLY A 210 -1.33 -9.88 -29.86
CA GLY A 210 -2.44 -10.70 -30.37
C GLY A 210 -3.35 -9.92 -31.32
N ARG A 211 -3.74 -8.70 -30.96
CA ARG A 211 -4.55 -7.80 -31.80
C ARG A 211 -3.83 -7.42 -33.10
N ALA A 212 -2.55 -7.07 -33.04
CA ALA A 212 -1.75 -6.77 -34.23
C ALA A 212 -1.67 -7.98 -35.18
N THR A 213 -1.49 -9.18 -34.62
CA THR A 213 -1.41 -10.44 -35.38
C THR A 213 -2.76 -10.78 -36.02
N LEU A 214 -3.86 -10.57 -35.29
CA LEU A 214 -5.22 -10.74 -35.80
C LEU A 214 -5.52 -9.75 -36.93
N ALA A 215 -5.16 -8.47 -36.77
CA ALA A 215 -5.33 -7.45 -37.79
C ALA A 215 -4.59 -7.83 -39.09
N ALA A 216 -3.33 -8.24 -38.99
CA ALA A 216 -2.55 -8.69 -40.13
C ALA A 216 -3.16 -9.94 -40.79
N SER A 217 -3.66 -10.89 -40.00
CA SER A 217 -4.31 -12.10 -40.50
C SER A 217 -5.62 -11.80 -41.23
N LEU A 218 -6.43 -10.87 -40.71
CA LEU A 218 -7.66 -10.42 -41.37
C LEU A 218 -7.37 -9.68 -42.68
N ALA A 219 -6.36 -8.80 -42.69
CA ALA A 219 -5.92 -8.12 -43.91
C ALA A 219 -5.41 -9.12 -44.96
N ALA A 220 -4.61 -10.12 -44.56
CA ALA A 220 -4.15 -11.17 -45.45
C ALA A 220 -5.30 -12.00 -46.03
N ARG A 221 -6.32 -12.33 -45.21
CA ARG A 221 -7.54 -13.00 -45.68
C ARG A 221 -8.31 -12.12 -46.66
N TRP A 222 -8.38 -10.81 -46.45
CA TRP A 222 -9.01 -9.91 -47.40
C TRP A 222 -8.23 -9.79 -48.73
N ALA A 223 -6.92 -10.05 -48.75
CA ALA A 223 -6.15 -10.01 -50.00
C ALA A 223 -6.52 -11.13 -50.99
N THR A 224 -7.08 -12.24 -50.51
CA THR A 224 -7.46 -13.40 -51.34
C THR A 224 -8.91 -13.29 -51.84
N VAL A 225 -9.12 -13.50 -53.15
CA VAL A 225 -10.44 -13.35 -53.81
C VAL A 225 -11.52 -14.22 -53.17
N ALA A 226 -11.25 -15.52 -52.97
CA ALA A 226 -12.23 -16.46 -52.43
C ALA A 226 -12.75 -16.09 -51.03
N THR A 227 -11.86 -15.59 -50.17
CA THR A 227 -12.21 -15.12 -48.82
C THR A 227 -12.88 -13.75 -48.86
N ARG A 228 -12.54 -12.87 -49.81
CA ARG A 228 -13.29 -11.61 -50.03
C ARG A 228 -14.76 -11.90 -50.36
N SER A 229 -15.05 -12.78 -51.33
CA SER A 229 -16.43 -13.09 -51.72
C SER A 229 -17.25 -13.61 -50.53
N ARG A 230 -16.69 -14.55 -49.76
CA ARG A 230 -17.35 -15.05 -48.53
C ARG A 230 -17.56 -13.97 -47.48
N TRP A 231 -16.60 -13.07 -47.31
CA TRP A 231 -16.70 -11.95 -46.37
C TRP A 231 -17.80 -10.97 -46.79
N LEU A 232 -17.92 -10.69 -48.08
CA LEU A 232 -18.95 -9.83 -48.64
C LEU A 232 -20.34 -10.44 -48.47
N ALA A 233 -20.51 -11.73 -48.79
CA ALA A 233 -21.77 -12.44 -48.56
C ALA A 233 -22.21 -12.36 -47.10
N TRP A 234 -21.30 -12.66 -46.16
CA TRP A 234 -21.56 -12.54 -44.72
C TRP A 234 -21.90 -11.09 -44.29
N ALA A 235 -21.19 -10.10 -44.83
CA ALA A 235 -21.44 -8.69 -44.52
C ALA A 235 -22.81 -8.24 -45.05
N ALA A 236 -23.18 -8.67 -46.25
CA ALA A 236 -24.47 -8.40 -46.87
C ALA A 236 -25.62 -9.06 -46.12
N GLU A 237 -25.49 -10.34 -45.72
CA GLU A 237 -26.44 -11.02 -44.84
C GLU A 237 -26.58 -10.29 -43.50
N SER A 238 -25.45 -9.87 -42.90
CA SER A 238 -25.43 -9.15 -41.63
C SER A 238 -26.09 -7.76 -41.74
N ALA A 239 -25.94 -7.10 -42.88
CA ALA A 239 -26.59 -5.84 -43.21
C ALA A 239 -28.08 -6.03 -43.46
N ALA A 240 -28.49 -7.02 -44.25
CA ALA A 240 -29.90 -7.34 -44.50
C ALA A 240 -30.67 -7.64 -43.21
N ALA A 241 -30.01 -8.26 -42.23
CA ALA A 241 -30.60 -8.58 -40.93
C ALA A 241 -30.74 -7.38 -39.97
N ARG A 242 -30.05 -6.25 -40.21
CA ARG A 242 -29.92 -5.14 -39.25
C ARG A 242 -30.28 -3.77 -39.81
N LEU A 243 -30.08 -3.57 -41.10
CA LEU A 243 -30.38 -2.33 -41.78
C LEU A 243 -31.81 -2.42 -42.31
N GLU A 244 -32.61 -1.41 -42.03
CA GLU A 244 -33.89 -1.23 -42.68
C GLU A 244 -33.66 -1.04 -44.20
N GLY A 245 -34.56 -1.57 -45.03
CA GLY A 245 -34.41 -1.55 -46.49
C GLY A 245 -34.19 -0.13 -47.04
N GLY A 246 -33.59 -0.02 -48.23
CA GLY A 246 -33.31 1.27 -48.87
C GLY A 246 -32.05 1.25 -49.73
N GLU A 247 -31.57 2.43 -50.11
CA GLU A 247 -30.32 2.59 -50.86
C GLU A 247 -29.12 2.30 -49.96
N TRP A 248 -28.42 1.20 -50.24
CA TRP A 248 -27.20 0.85 -49.53
C TRP A 248 -26.01 1.57 -50.15
N THR A 249 -25.15 2.14 -49.31
CA THR A 249 -23.82 2.59 -49.72
C THR A 249 -22.77 1.67 -49.14
N LEU A 250 -22.00 1.05 -50.03
CA LEU A 250 -20.93 0.11 -49.71
C LEU A 250 -19.58 0.80 -49.91
N ALA A 251 -18.92 1.15 -48.80
CA ALA A 251 -17.57 1.68 -48.81
C ALA A 251 -16.55 0.54 -48.82
N HIS A 252 -15.54 0.64 -49.69
CA HIS A 252 -14.54 -0.40 -49.90
C HIS A 252 -13.12 0.17 -50.06
N PRO A 253 -12.06 -0.66 -49.91
CA PRO A 253 -10.69 -0.22 -50.14
C PRO A 253 -10.46 0.29 -51.57
N VAL A 254 -9.58 1.27 -51.70
CA VAL A 254 -9.08 1.69 -53.01
C VAL A 254 -8.35 0.54 -53.72
N GLY A 255 -8.45 0.49 -55.04
CA GLY A 255 -7.79 -0.54 -55.86
C GLY A 255 -8.51 -1.89 -55.91
N TRP A 256 -9.71 -2.01 -55.33
CA TRP A 256 -10.53 -3.20 -55.53
C TRP A 256 -11.11 -3.23 -56.95
N ALA A 257 -10.85 -4.33 -57.68
CA ALA A 257 -11.15 -4.43 -59.11
C ALA A 257 -12.66 -4.38 -59.41
N THR A 258 -13.02 -3.62 -60.44
CA THR A 258 -14.42 -3.42 -60.85
C THR A 258 -15.19 -4.69 -61.16
N ALA A 259 -14.52 -5.66 -61.78
CA ALA A 259 -15.12 -6.96 -62.08
C ALA A 259 -15.47 -7.75 -60.81
N GLU A 260 -14.68 -7.61 -59.73
CA GLU A 260 -14.89 -8.36 -58.50
C GLU A 260 -16.07 -7.81 -57.69
N TRP A 261 -16.19 -6.49 -57.56
CA TRP A 261 -17.34 -5.93 -56.83
C TRP A 261 -18.63 -6.02 -57.65
N ALA A 262 -18.58 -5.97 -58.99
CA ALA A 262 -19.75 -6.23 -59.83
C ALA A 262 -20.27 -7.67 -59.67
N ALA A 263 -19.37 -8.65 -59.58
CA ALA A 263 -19.76 -10.03 -59.25
C ALA A 263 -20.37 -10.14 -57.85
N ALA A 264 -19.82 -9.42 -56.86
CA ALA A 264 -20.38 -9.39 -55.52
C ALA A 264 -21.79 -8.78 -55.46
N VAL A 265 -22.11 -7.79 -56.31
CA VAL A 265 -23.47 -7.23 -56.44
C VAL A 265 -24.47 -8.29 -56.88
N ALA A 266 -24.08 -9.16 -57.82
CA ALA A 266 -24.96 -10.20 -58.34
C ALA A 266 -25.30 -11.27 -57.28
N GLU A 267 -24.48 -11.40 -56.24
CA GLU A 267 -24.71 -12.32 -55.11
C GLU A 267 -25.48 -11.67 -53.95
N LEU A 268 -25.84 -10.39 -54.04
CA LEU A 268 -26.63 -9.73 -52.99
C LEU A 268 -28.09 -10.19 -53.01
N PRO A 269 -28.78 -10.17 -51.85
CA PRO A 269 -30.21 -10.50 -51.78
C PRO A 269 -31.05 -9.61 -52.70
N VAL A 270 -32.02 -10.21 -53.40
CA VAL A 270 -32.90 -9.52 -54.37
C VAL A 270 -33.69 -8.36 -53.76
N SER A 271 -33.85 -8.33 -52.43
CA SER A 271 -34.53 -7.26 -51.69
C SER A 271 -33.73 -5.96 -51.56
N VAL A 272 -32.49 -5.93 -52.03
CA VAL A 272 -31.59 -4.77 -51.91
C VAL A 272 -31.61 -3.98 -53.21
N ALA A 273 -31.99 -2.69 -53.14
CA ALA A 273 -31.84 -1.77 -54.26
C ALA A 273 -30.35 -1.67 -54.67
N THR A 274 -30.06 -1.47 -55.95
CA THR A 274 -28.68 -1.47 -56.47
C THR A 274 -27.75 -0.60 -55.62
N PRO A 275 -26.78 -1.20 -54.89
CA PRO A 275 -25.99 -0.46 -53.92
C PRO A 275 -25.01 0.49 -54.60
N ARG A 276 -24.76 1.63 -53.97
CA ARG A 276 -23.74 2.59 -54.38
C ARG A 276 -22.38 2.17 -53.83
N PHE A 277 -21.39 1.99 -54.70
CA PHE A 277 -20.01 1.70 -54.31
C PHE A 277 -19.21 2.98 -54.15
N VAL A 278 -18.48 3.10 -53.04
CA VAL A 278 -17.62 4.23 -52.74
C VAL A 278 -16.25 3.71 -52.31
N ALA A 279 -15.20 4.15 -53.01
CA ALA A 279 -13.84 3.85 -52.58
C ALA A 279 -13.46 4.75 -51.39
N ASP A 280 -12.94 4.17 -50.32
CA ASP A 280 -12.52 4.86 -49.10
C ASP A 280 -11.05 4.53 -48.80
N LEU A 281 -10.22 5.56 -48.67
CA LEU A 281 -8.79 5.47 -48.38
C LEU A 281 -8.49 4.99 -46.95
N GLN A 282 -9.44 5.12 -46.03
CA GLN A 282 -9.27 4.68 -44.64
C GLN A 282 -9.53 3.17 -44.47
N ILE A 283 -10.12 2.52 -45.47
CA ILE A 283 -10.43 1.09 -45.42
C ILE A 283 -9.26 0.30 -46.01
N VAL A 284 -8.47 -0.31 -45.12
CA VAL A 284 -7.36 -1.20 -45.51
C VAL A 284 -7.87 -2.57 -45.98
N GLY A 285 -9.02 -3.02 -45.46
CA GLY A 285 -9.65 -4.29 -45.84
C GLY A 285 -11.03 -4.46 -45.24
N GLY A 286 -11.85 -5.29 -45.90
CA GLY A 286 -13.27 -5.48 -45.61
C GLY A 286 -14.15 -4.42 -46.26
N VAL A 287 -15.38 -4.29 -45.80
CA VAL A 287 -16.37 -3.33 -46.33
C VAL A 287 -17.19 -2.70 -45.23
N ARG A 288 -17.69 -1.50 -45.47
CA ARG A 288 -18.66 -0.84 -44.59
C ARG A 288 -19.95 -0.61 -45.37
N ILE A 289 -21.05 -1.12 -44.84
CA ILE A 289 -22.37 -1.00 -45.47
C ILE A 289 -23.18 -0.02 -44.64
N THR A 290 -23.71 1.01 -45.29
CA THR A 290 -24.48 2.08 -44.65
C THR A 290 -25.84 2.22 -45.33
N ALA A 291 -26.90 2.37 -44.54
CA ALA A 291 -28.25 2.64 -45.03
C ALA A 291 -29.00 3.44 -43.97
N ALA A 292 -29.70 4.51 -44.39
CA ALA A 292 -30.54 5.34 -43.53
C ALA A 292 -29.89 5.78 -42.19
N GLY A 293 -28.57 6.03 -42.18
CA GLY A 293 -27.82 6.43 -40.99
C GLY A 293 -27.33 5.29 -40.09
N ALA A 294 -27.73 4.05 -40.35
CA ALA A 294 -27.19 2.86 -39.68
C ALA A 294 -26.01 2.27 -40.47
N THR A 295 -25.04 1.69 -39.76
CA THR A 295 -23.79 1.18 -40.34
C THR A 295 -23.49 -0.23 -39.85
N VAL A 296 -23.27 -1.15 -40.78
CA VAL A 296 -22.58 -2.42 -40.51
C VAL A 296 -21.14 -2.28 -40.94
N ASP A 297 -20.25 -2.22 -39.96
CA ASP A 297 -18.81 -2.11 -40.19
C ASP A 297 -18.15 -3.49 -40.19
N ALA A 298 -18.05 -4.07 -41.38
CA ALA A 298 -17.33 -5.32 -41.64
C ALA A 298 -15.89 -5.05 -42.13
N THR A 299 -15.33 -3.87 -41.84
CA THR A 299 -13.91 -3.59 -42.12
C THR A 299 -13.02 -4.28 -41.08
N VAL A 300 -11.73 -4.45 -41.38
CA VAL A 300 -10.76 -4.95 -40.39
C VAL A 300 -10.78 -4.10 -39.12
N ALA A 301 -10.91 -2.77 -39.26
CA ALA A 301 -11.01 -1.86 -38.13
C ALA A 301 -12.33 -2.06 -37.35
N GLY A 302 -13.46 -2.17 -38.04
CA GLY A 302 -14.77 -2.41 -37.43
C GLY A 302 -14.85 -3.73 -36.67
N LEU A 303 -14.32 -4.81 -37.25
CA LEU A 303 -14.24 -6.11 -36.58
C LEU A 303 -13.36 -6.06 -35.33
N LEU A 304 -12.31 -5.24 -35.32
CA LEU A 304 -11.42 -5.04 -34.17
C LEU A 304 -11.90 -3.96 -33.19
N GLY A 305 -13.00 -3.28 -33.48
CA GLY A 305 -13.54 -2.16 -32.71
C GLY A 305 -14.01 -2.56 -31.31
N HIS A 306 -14.41 -3.82 -31.12
CA HIS A 306 -14.80 -4.37 -29.81
C HIS A 306 -13.58 -4.81 -29.00
N GLY A 307 -12.70 -3.85 -28.69
CA GLY A 307 -11.38 -4.09 -28.11
C GLY A 307 -11.39 -4.94 -26.83
N ASP A 308 -12.30 -4.66 -25.90
CA ASP A 308 -12.36 -5.35 -24.61
C ASP A 308 -12.79 -6.82 -24.74
N TRP A 309 -13.80 -7.08 -25.59
CA TRP A 309 -14.29 -8.44 -25.83
C TRP A 309 -13.23 -9.30 -26.54
N ILE A 310 -12.59 -8.75 -27.58
CA ILE A 310 -11.51 -9.44 -28.30
C ILE A 310 -10.30 -9.64 -27.39
N GLY A 311 -9.93 -8.64 -26.60
CA GLY A 311 -8.84 -8.72 -25.63
C GLY A 311 -9.08 -9.83 -24.61
N GLY A 312 -10.27 -9.88 -24.01
CA GLY A 312 -10.67 -10.94 -23.09
C GLY A 312 -10.62 -12.33 -23.73
N ARG A 313 -11.09 -12.47 -24.98
CA ARG A 313 -11.04 -13.75 -25.70
C ARG A 313 -9.61 -14.17 -26.04
N LEU A 314 -8.75 -13.24 -26.46
CA LEU A 314 -7.33 -13.50 -26.73
C LEU A 314 -6.62 -13.96 -25.46
N LEU A 315 -6.82 -13.29 -24.33
CA LEU A 315 -6.26 -13.71 -23.04
C LEU A 315 -6.69 -15.13 -22.68
N ALA A 316 -8.00 -15.42 -22.74
CA ALA A 316 -8.52 -16.75 -22.45
C ALA A 316 -7.88 -17.84 -23.32
N LEU A 317 -7.69 -17.58 -24.62
CA LEU A 317 -7.04 -18.53 -25.53
C LEU A 317 -5.56 -18.73 -25.23
N THR A 318 -4.83 -17.66 -24.86
CA THR A 318 -3.41 -17.77 -24.49
C THR A 318 -3.20 -18.49 -23.17
N LEU A 319 -4.10 -18.31 -22.20
CA LEU A 319 -4.08 -19.01 -20.91
C LEU A 319 -4.40 -20.49 -21.10
N ALA A 320 -5.45 -20.83 -21.86
CA ALA A 320 -5.82 -22.21 -22.16
C ALA A 320 -4.77 -22.95 -23.00
N GLY A 321 -4.11 -22.26 -23.95
CA GLY A 321 -3.03 -22.83 -24.76
C GLY A 321 -1.72 -23.07 -24.01
N GLY A 322 -1.54 -22.44 -22.84
CA GLY A 322 -0.37 -22.62 -21.96
C GLY A 322 -0.47 -23.85 -21.04
N GLU A 323 -1.68 -24.35 -20.76
CA GLU A 323 -1.91 -25.52 -19.91
C GLU A 323 -1.67 -26.85 -20.65
N GLY A 324 -1.73 -26.87 -21.98
CA GLY A 324 -1.48 -28.06 -22.80
C GLY A 324 -0.02 -28.31 -23.21
N LYS A 325 0.94 -27.55 -22.67
CA LYS A 325 2.36 -27.61 -23.07
C LYS A 325 3.35 -27.74 -21.90
N ARG A 326 2.89 -28.16 -20.72
CA ARG A 326 3.76 -28.49 -19.57
C ARG A 326 3.85 -29.99 -19.37
#